data_AF-A0A8C6AAG8-F1
#
_entry.id   AF-A0A8C6AAG8-F1
#
_cell.length_a   1.000
_cell.length_b   1.000
_cell.length_c   1.000
_cell.angle_alpha   90.00
_cell.angle_beta   90.00
_cell.angle_gamma   90.00
#
_symmetry.space_group_name_H-M   'P 1'
#
loop_
_entity.id
_entity.type
_entity.pdbx_description
1 polymer ?
#
loop_
_entity_poly.entity_id
_entity_poly.type
_entity_poly.pdbx_seq_one_letter_code
_entity_poly.pdbx_strand_id
1 'polypeptide(L)'
;MWDYFSQLSNNAKEAVEQLQKSEVTQQLNTLFQDKLGDMNTYASDLQKKLVPFATELHERLTRDSEKLKEEIRKELEDLRARLLPHANEVSQKIGDNVRELQQRLGPFAQELHTQVNAQTQQLRQQLTPYVQRMETVLRENVGNLQASLTPYADELKTKINSNVEELKGRLTPYADELKVKIDQNVEELRRSLAPYAQDVQEKLNHQLEGLAFQMKKNAEELKAKIAANAEDLRQKLTPVAEDVQSKLKGNTEGLQKSLAELSARLDRQVEEFQRSMEPYGEDFNRALVQQMEQLRQKLGPYAGDVEGHLSFLEKDLRDKVNSFFSTFKKESQDKPLALPLPEQQPEQEQNQPTPVEG
;
A
#
# COMPACT_ATOMS: atom_id res chain seq x y z
N MET A 1 39.22 27.18 99.55
CA MET A 1 38.52 26.77 98.31
C MET A 1 39.44 26.07 97.32
N TRP A 2 40.65 26.56 97.05
CA TRP A 2 41.54 25.98 96.03
C TRP A 2 42.05 24.57 96.39
N ASP A 3 42.31 24.31 97.68
CA ASP A 3 42.71 22.97 98.16
C ASP A 3 41.67 21.88 97.88
N TYR A 4 40.39 22.19 98.08
CA TYR A 4 39.30 21.22 98.03
C TYR A 4 39.11 20.61 96.63
N PHE A 5 39.30 21.42 95.58
CA PHE A 5 39.21 20.94 94.20
C PHE A 5 40.40 20.07 93.81
N SER A 6 41.62 20.42 94.27
CA SER A 6 42.80 19.60 94.01
C SER A 6 42.70 18.22 94.67
N GLN A 7 42.11 18.15 95.87
CA GLN A 7 41.81 16.89 96.56
C GLN A 7 40.77 16.06 95.82
N LEU A 8 39.68 16.67 95.35
CA LEU A 8 38.65 15.91 94.64
C LEU A 8 39.18 15.28 93.34
N SER A 9 40.04 16.00 92.60
CA SER A 9 40.66 15.49 91.38
C SER A 9 41.69 14.39 91.65
N ASN A 10 42.55 14.56 92.66
CA ASN A 10 43.50 13.52 93.05
C ASN A 10 42.78 12.27 93.58
N ASN A 11 41.71 12.45 94.37
CA ASN A 11 40.89 11.35 94.88
C ASN A 11 40.15 10.59 93.77
N ALA A 12 39.68 11.26 92.72
CA ALA A 12 39.06 10.58 91.58
C ALA A 12 40.08 9.75 90.78
N LYS A 13 41.30 10.29 90.59
CA LYS A 13 42.38 9.55 89.94
C LYS A 13 42.84 8.36 90.79
N GLU A 14 42.97 8.56 92.09
CA GLU A 14 43.22 7.46 93.04
C GLU A 14 42.08 6.44 93.06
N ALA A 15 40.81 6.85 92.95
CA ALA A 15 39.68 5.92 92.89
C ALA A 15 39.67 5.08 91.61
N VAL A 16 40.06 5.65 90.47
CA VAL A 16 40.23 4.90 89.22
C VAL A 16 41.44 3.98 89.29
N GLU A 17 42.57 4.43 89.83
CA GLU A 17 43.74 3.58 90.05
C GLU A 17 43.45 2.49 91.09
N GLN A 18 42.65 2.76 92.12
CA GLN A 18 42.18 1.77 93.09
C GLN A 18 41.17 0.81 92.49
N LEU A 19 40.29 1.24 91.59
CA LEU A 19 39.38 0.35 90.87
C LEU A 19 40.16 -0.55 89.91
N GLN A 20 41.14 -0.01 89.16
CA GLN A 20 42.02 -0.83 88.31
C GLN A 20 42.93 -1.78 89.10
N LYS A 21 43.40 -1.35 90.27
CA LYS A 21 44.10 -2.22 91.24
C LYS A 21 43.14 -3.04 92.10
N SER A 22 41.82 -2.89 91.94
CA SER A 22 40.87 -3.59 92.80
C SER A 22 40.86 -5.06 92.43
N GLU A 23 40.71 -5.88 93.46
CA GLU A 23 40.54 -7.32 93.30
C GLU A 23 39.39 -7.64 92.34
N VAL A 24 38.34 -6.82 92.28
CA VAL A 24 37.18 -7.04 91.41
C VAL A 24 37.55 -6.94 89.92
N THR A 25 38.26 -5.89 89.51
CA THR A 25 38.66 -5.74 88.10
C THR A 25 39.66 -6.81 87.67
N GLN A 26 40.59 -7.20 88.56
CA GLN A 26 41.50 -8.31 88.28
C GLN A 26 40.75 -9.64 88.16
N GLN A 27 39.86 -9.97 89.10
CA GLN A 27 39.05 -11.19 89.06
C GLN A 27 38.17 -11.27 87.81
N LEU A 28 37.56 -10.16 87.39
CA LEU A 28 36.75 -10.11 86.18
C LEU A 28 37.60 -10.42 84.93
N ASN A 29 38.81 -9.89 84.85
CA ASN A 29 39.72 -10.14 83.74
C ASN A 29 40.19 -11.60 83.72
N THR A 30 40.49 -12.17 84.89
CA THR A 30 40.84 -13.59 85.02
C THR A 30 39.68 -14.48 84.58
N LEU A 31 38.45 -14.16 85.00
CA LEU A 31 37.26 -14.96 84.68
C LEU A 31 36.90 -14.87 83.19
N PHE A 32 37.10 -13.72 82.55
CA PHE A 32 36.97 -13.58 81.10
C PHE A 32 38.01 -14.41 80.35
N GLN A 33 39.28 -14.39 80.76
CA GLN A 33 40.32 -15.20 80.13
C GLN A 33 40.10 -16.70 80.35
N ASP A 34 39.64 -17.10 81.54
CA ASP A 34 39.30 -18.48 81.87
C ASP A 34 38.15 -19.00 81.00
N LYS A 35 37.06 -18.22 80.87
CA LYS A 35 35.91 -18.59 80.02
C LYS A 35 36.23 -18.59 78.53
N LEU A 36 37.08 -17.69 78.05
CA LEU A 36 37.59 -17.72 76.67
C LEU A 36 38.50 -18.94 76.43
N GLY A 37 39.32 -19.31 77.42
CA GLY A 37 40.13 -20.52 77.41
C GLY A 37 39.27 -21.79 77.34
N ASP A 38 38.26 -21.90 78.21
CA ASP A 38 37.29 -22.99 78.21
C ASP A 38 36.59 -23.12 76.85
N MET A 39 36.12 -22.00 76.29
CA MET A 39 35.40 -21.98 75.03
C MET A 39 36.27 -22.38 73.84
N ASN A 40 37.54 -21.95 73.82
CA ASN A 40 38.49 -22.36 72.80
C ASN A 40 38.85 -23.85 72.92
N THR A 41 38.91 -24.37 74.15
CA THR A 41 39.14 -25.79 74.42
C THR A 41 37.95 -26.63 73.95
N TYR A 42 36.72 -26.21 74.26
CA TYR A 42 35.50 -26.85 73.77
C TYR A 42 35.40 -26.84 72.24
N ALA A 43 35.70 -25.72 71.59
CA ALA A 43 35.72 -25.64 70.13
C ALA A 43 36.78 -26.58 69.52
N SER A 44 37.98 -26.63 70.13
CA SER A 44 39.05 -27.53 69.72
C SER A 44 38.66 -29.00 69.87
N ASP A 45 38.04 -29.37 71.00
CA ASP A 45 37.61 -30.74 71.27
C ASP A 45 36.44 -31.18 70.39
N LEU A 46 35.53 -30.25 70.07
CA LEU A 46 34.47 -30.49 69.10
C LEU A 46 35.04 -30.72 67.70
N GLN A 47 35.99 -29.89 67.27
CA GLN A 47 36.69 -30.06 65.98
C GLN A 47 37.45 -31.39 65.93
N LYS A 48 38.14 -31.79 67.01
CA LYS A 48 38.85 -33.07 67.10
C LYS A 48 37.92 -34.29 67.04
N LYS A 49 36.64 -34.15 67.38
CA LYS A 49 35.67 -35.26 67.29
C LYS A 49 34.91 -35.27 65.97
N LEU A 50 34.50 -34.10 65.47
CA LEU A 50 33.67 -34.00 64.26
C LEU A 50 34.43 -34.32 62.98
N VAL A 51 35.70 -33.90 62.87
CA VAL A 51 36.52 -34.19 61.69
C VAL A 51 36.70 -35.70 61.49
N PRO A 52 37.22 -36.47 62.46
CA PRO A 52 37.37 -37.92 62.26
C PRO A 52 36.02 -38.64 62.15
N PHE A 53 34.96 -38.17 62.81
CA PHE A 53 33.63 -38.75 62.63
C PHE A 53 33.11 -38.58 61.19
N ALA A 54 33.26 -37.39 60.60
CA ALA A 54 32.87 -37.14 59.21
C ALA A 54 33.71 -37.97 58.22
N THR A 55 35.02 -38.10 58.49
CA THR A 55 35.91 -38.95 57.68
C THR A 55 35.51 -40.42 57.77
N GLU A 56 35.26 -40.95 58.98
CA GLU A 56 34.86 -42.35 59.16
C GLU A 56 33.49 -42.64 58.53
N LEU A 57 32.54 -41.69 58.62
CA LEU A 57 31.24 -41.81 57.97
C LEU A 57 31.39 -41.85 56.44
N HIS A 58 32.24 -41.00 55.87
CA HIS A 58 32.50 -40.98 54.43
C HIS A 58 33.18 -42.27 53.94
N GLU A 59 34.15 -42.79 54.71
CA GLU A 59 34.80 -44.07 54.40
C GLU A 59 33.83 -45.25 54.47
N ARG A 60 32.94 -45.29 55.47
CA ARG A 60 31.91 -46.33 55.58
C ARG A 60 30.93 -46.28 54.41
N LEU A 61 30.38 -45.11 54.09
CA LEU A 61 29.45 -44.95 52.97
C LEU A 61 30.07 -45.37 51.63
N THR A 62 31.33 -44.97 51.40
CA THR A 62 32.05 -45.37 50.19
C THR A 62 32.25 -46.89 50.13
N ARG A 63 32.65 -47.50 51.25
CA ARG A 63 32.85 -48.95 51.34
C ARG A 63 31.56 -49.74 51.14
N ASP A 64 30.47 -49.30 51.75
CA ASP A 64 29.18 -49.97 51.65
C ASP A 64 28.58 -49.84 50.24
N SER A 65 28.77 -48.69 49.58
CA SER A 65 28.38 -48.48 48.18
C SER A 65 29.14 -49.41 47.22
N GLU A 66 30.45 -49.58 47.40
CA GLU A 66 31.23 -50.51 46.57
C GLU A 66 30.83 -51.96 46.82
N LYS A 67 30.54 -52.36 48.07
CA LYS A 67 30.00 -53.69 48.36
C LYS A 67 28.68 -53.97 47.65
N LEU A 68 27.73 -53.04 47.71
CA LEU A 68 26.43 -53.20 47.06
C LEU A 68 26.56 -53.35 45.55
N LYS A 69 27.46 -52.57 44.94
CA LYS A 69 27.74 -52.65 43.50
C LYS A 69 28.31 -54.01 43.10
N GLU A 70 29.22 -54.56 43.89
CA GLU A 70 29.76 -55.90 43.65
C GLU A 70 28.71 -57.00 43.86
N GLU A 71 27.82 -56.87 44.85
CA GLU A 71 26.71 -57.82 45.04
C GLU A 71 25.75 -57.85 43.85
N ILE A 72 25.32 -56.68 43.35
CA ILE A 72 24.45 -56.59 42.17
C ILE A 72 25.12 -57.21 40.93
N ARG A 73 26.41 -56.89 40.72
CA ARG A 73 27.16 -57.42 39.58
C ARG A 73 27.25 -58.94 39.65
N LYS A 74 27.56 -59.46 40.84
CA LYS A 74 27.64 -60.89 41.09
C LYS A 74 26.29 -61.59 40.86
N GLU A 75 25.19 -61.02 41.34
CA GLU A 75 23.86 -61.59 41.10
C GLU A 75 23.52 -61.64 39.59
N LEU A 76 23.91 -60.62 38.83
CA LEU A 76 23.69 -60.58 37.38
C LEU A 76 24.55 -61.62 36.63
N GLU A 77 25.80 -61.78 37.04
CA GLU A 77 26.71 -62.79 36.50
C GLU A 77 26.28 -64.21 36.87
N ASP A 78 25.83 -64.44 38.11
CA ASP A 78 25.27 -65.72 38.57
C ASP A 78 23.99 -66.06 37.81
N LEU A 79 23.10 -65.09 37.60
CA LEU A 79 21.91 -65.27 36.77
C LEU A 79 22.30 -65.66 35.34
N ARG A 80 23.29 -64.96 34.75
CA ARG A 80 23.79 -65.28 33.41
C ARG A 80 24.42 -66.68 33.35
N ALA A 81 25.20 -67.07 34.35
CA ALA A 81 25.83 -68.39 34.43
C ALA A 81 24.79 -69.51 34.58
N ARG A 82 23.74 -69.29 35.38
CA ARG A 82 22.59 -70.21 35.52
C ARG A 82 21.78 -70.35 34.24
N LEU A 83 21.65 -69.25 33.47
CA LEU A 83 20.94 -69.26 32.19
C LEU A 83 21.82 -69.74 31.03
N LEU A 84 23.15 -69.76 31.15
CA LEU A 84 24.10 -70.20 30.11
C LEU A 84 23.86 -71.62 29.58
N PRO A 85 23.65 -72.67 30.42
CA PRO A 85 23.32 -74.00 29.93
C PRO A 85 21.95 -74.08 29.26
N HIS A 86 21.07 -73.12 29.54
CA HIS A 86 19.74 -72.97 28.95
C HIS A 86 19.67 -71.82 27.93
N ALA A 87 20.80 -71.30 27.45
CA ALA A 87 20.84 -70.08 26.64
C ALA A 87 20.03 -70.22 25.34
N ASN A 88 20.07 -71.40 24.73
CA ASN A 88 19.25 -71.73 23.57
C ASN A 88 17.74 -71.73 23.91
N GLU A 89 17.36 -72.28 25.06
CA GLU A 89 15.96 -72.31 25.55
C GLU A 89 15.47 -70.90 25.91
N VAL A 90 16.32 -70.06 26.49
CA VAL A 90 16.01 -68.65 26.80
C VAL A 90 15.86 -67.85 25.51
N SER A 91 16.78 -67.99 24.56
CA SER A 91 16.68 -67.34 23.25
C SER A 91 15.43 -67.80 22.49
N GLN A 92 15.08 -69.09 22.59
CA GLN A 92 13.86 -69.65 22.01
C GLN A 92 12.62 -69.04 22.66
N LYS A 93 12.54 -69.01 24.00
CA LYS A 93 11.43 -68.38 24.73
C LYS A 93 11.28 -66.89 24.43
N ILE A 94 12.39 -66.15 24.31
CA ILE A 94 12.36 -64.74 23.90
C ILE A 94 11.84 -64.62 22.46
N GLY A 95 12.33 -65.46 21.54
CA GLY A 95 11.84 -65.49 20.16
C GLY A 95 10.36 -65.84 20.05
N ASP A 96 9.89 -66.81 20.86
CA ASP A 96 8.48 -67.19 20.95
C ASP A 96 7.62 -66.04 21.51
N ASN A 97 8.06 -65.40 22.59
CA ASN A 97 7.37 -64.24 23.16
C ASN A 97 7.31 -63.05 22.19
N VAL A 98 8.37 -62.79 21.41
CA VAL A 98 8.37 -61.74 20.37
C VAL A 98 7.40 -62.10 19.24
N ARG A 99 7.37 -63.36 18.79
CA ARG A 99 6.40 -63.83 17.79
C ARG A 99 4.97 -63.74 18.29
N GLU A 100 4.72 -64.13 19.54
CA GLU A 100 3.40 -64.01 20.17
C GLU A 100 2.99 -62.54 20.32
N LEU A 101 3.91 -61.67 20.73
CA LEU A 101 3.66 -60.23 20.80
C LEU A 101 3.33 -59.64 19.43
N GLN A 102 4.06 -60.03 18.38
CA GLN A 102 3.78 -59.63 17.00
C GLN A 102 2.41 -60.14 16.52
N GLN A 103 2.05 -61.38 16.84
CA GLN A 103 0.72 -61.94 16.52
C GLN A 103 -0.40 -61.22 17.27
N ARG A 104 -0.18 -60.84 18.53
CA ARG A 104 -1.15 -60.08 19.33
C ARG A 104 -1.28 -58.64 18.83
N LEU A 105 -0.19 -57.97 18.46
CA LEU A 105 -0.18 -56.56 18.02
C LEU A 105 -0.59 -56.36 16.55
N GLY A 106 -0.36 -57.36 15.70
CA GLY A 106 -0.68 -57.30 14.27
C GLY A 106 -2.12 -56.84 13.97
N PRO A 107 -3.15 -57.45 14.59
CA PRO A 107 -4.54 -57.04 14.43
C PRO A 107 -4.79 -55.59 14.85
N PHE A 108 -4.24 -55.14 15.98
CA PHE A 108 -4.40 -53.75 16.45
C PHE A 108 -3.77 -52.74 15.49
N ALA A 109 -2.59 -53.04 14.94
CA ALA A 109 -1.94 -52.17 13.95
C ALA A 109 -2.76 -52.09 12.65
N GLN A 110 -3.34 -53.19 12.22
CA GLN A 110 -4.20 -53.24 11.02
C GLN A 110 -5.54 -52.53 11.23
N GLU A 111 -6.15 -52.69 12.41
CA GLU A 111 -7.36 -51.98 12.82
C GLU A 111 -7.13 -50.47 12.89
N LEU A 112 -6.04 -50.04 13.54
CA LEU A 112 -5.65 -48.62 13.60
C LEU A 112 -5.45 -48.03 12.21
N HIS A 113 -4.73 -48.73 11.32
CA HIS A 113 -4.54 -48.27 9.94
C HIS A 113 -5.87 -48.14 9.20
N THR A 114 -6.76 -49.11 9.35
CA THR A 114 -8.10 -49.11 8.74
C THR A 114 -8.93 -47.94 9.27
N GLN A 115 -8.91 -47.70 10.59
CA GLN A 115 -9.65 -46.63 11.23
C GLN A 115 -9.15 -45.25 10.81
N VAL A 116 -7.83 -45.04 10.74
CA VAL A 116 -7.22 -43.79 10.27
C VAL A 116 -7.60 -43.51 8.81
N ASN A 117 -7.55 -44.53 7.94
CA ASN A 117 -7.97 -44.39 6.54
C ASN A 117 -9.46 -44.04 6.43
N ALA A 118 -10.32 -44.72 7.20
CA ALA A 118 -11.75 -44.46 7.23
C ALA A 118 -12.06 -43.03 7.72
N GLN A 119 -11.40 -42.59 8.80
CA GLN A 119 -11.56 -41.23 9.33
C GLN A 119 -11.06 -40.17 8.35
N THR A 120 -9.94 -40.41 7.67
CA THR A 120 -9.42 -39.50 6.63
C THR A 120 -10.38 -39.41 5.45
N GLN A 121 -10.96 -40.54 5.02
CA GLN A 121 -11.96 -40.57 3.97
C GLN A 121 -13.24 -39.83 4.39
N GLN A 122 -13.71 -40.03 5.62
CA GLN A 122 -14.87 -39.33 6.16
C GLN A 122 -14.61 -37.82 6.24
N LEU A 123 -13.44 -37.40 6.73
CA LEU A 123 -13.06 -35.99 6.77
C LEU A 123 -13.05 -35.38 5.36
N ARG A 124 -12.48 -36.08 4.37
CA ARG A 124 -12.50 -35.66 2.98
C ARG A 124 -13.92 -35.52 2.44
N GLN A 125 -14.80 -36.48 2.72
CA GLN A 125 -16.21 -36.44 2.33
C GLN A 125 -16.95 -35.27 2.99
N GLN A 126 -16.64 -34.95 4.24
CA GLN A 126 -17.22 -33.82 4.95
C GLN A 126 -16.72 -32.48 4.42
N LEU A 127 -15.42 -32.35 4.07
CA LEU A 127 -14.84 -31.10 3.58
C LEU A 127 -15.16 -30.79 2.12
N THR A 128 -15.35 -31.83 1.29
CA THR A 128 -15.58 -31.65 -0.16
C THR A 128 -16.76 -30.73 -0.49
N PRO A 129 -17.95 -30.86 0.14
CA PRO A 129 -19.07 -29.95 -0.09
C PRO A 129 -18.77 -28.49 0.25
N TYR A 130 -17.95 -28.22 1.27
CA TYR A 130 -17.58 -26.85 1.64
C TYR A 130 -16.70 -26.20 0.57
N VAL A 131 -15.71 -26.93 0.05
CA VAL A 131 -14.86 -26.45 -1.06
C VAL A 131 -15.71 -26.18 -2.30
N GLN A 132 -16.60 -27.11 -2.66
CA GLN A 132 -17.52 -26.94 -3.79
C GLN A 132 -18.45 -25.74 -3.61
N ARG A 133 -18.98 -25.52 -2.39
CA ARG A 133 -19.80 -24.36 -2.07
C ARG A 133 -18.99 -23.06 -2.16
N MET A 134 -17.76 -23.03 -1.67
CA MET A 134 -16.86 -21.87 -1.79
C MET A 134 -16.57 -21.54 -3.25
N GLU A 135 -16.26 -22.54 -4.08
CA GLU A 135 -16.06 -22.36 -5.53
C GLU A 135 -17.30 -21.81 -6.22
N THR A 136 -18.49 -22.29 -5.81
CA THR A 136 -19.78 -21.84 -6.37
C THR A 136 -20.05 -20.39 -6.00
N VAL A 137 -19.95 -20.03 -4.72
CA VAL A 137 -20.12 -18.66 -4.23
C VAL A 137 -19.10 -17.70 -4.87
N LEU A 138 -17.84 -18.13 -5.01
CA LEU A 138 -16.82 -17.31 -5.66
C LEU A 138 -17.16 -17.05 -7.13
N ARG A 139 -17.63 -18.07 -7.85
CA ARG A 139 -18.06 -17.93 -9.25
C ARG A 139 -19.28 -17.03 -9.39
N GLU A 140 -20.28 -17.18 -8.53
CA GLU A 140 -21.47 -16.32 -8.48
C GLU A 140 -21.09 -14.88 -8.17
N ASN A 141 -20.21 -14.65 -7.20
CA ASN A 141 -19.74 -13.30 -6.86
C ASN A 141 -18.99 -12.63 -8.02
N VAL A 142 -18.14 -13.37 -8.73
CA VAL A 142 -17.47 -12.85 -9.95
C VAL A 142 -18.49 -12.53 -11.04
N GLY A 143 -19.48 -13.41 -11.26
CA GLY A 143 -20.55 -13.18 -12.22
C GLY A 143 -21.40 -11.95 -11.87
N ASN A 144 -21.75 -11.79 -10.60
CA ASN A 144 -22.50 -10.64 -10.10
C ASN A 144 -21.69 -9.35 -10.22
N LEU A 145 -20.40 -9.36 -9.86
CA LEU A 145 -19.50 -8.22 -10.03
C LEU A 145 -19.43 -7.79 -11.50
N GLN A 146 -19.28 -8.77 -12.42
CA GLN A 146 -19.27 -8.50 -13.85
C GLN A 146 -20.61 -7.90 -14.31
N ALA A 147 -21.74 -8.47 -13.90
CA ALA A 147 -23.06 -7.97 -14.25
C ALA A 147 -23.30 -6.54 -13.72
N SER A 148 -22.85 -6.24 -12.49
CA SER A 148 -22.99 -4.91 -11.88
C SER A 148 -22.10 -3.85 -12.54
N LEU A 149 -20.89 -4.20 -12.98
CA LEU A 149 -19.93 -3.23 -13.52
C LEU A 149 -19.98 -3.07 -15.04
N THR A 150 -20.51 -4.04 -15.79
CA THR A 150 -20.65 -3.95 -17.26
C THR A 150 -21.39 -2.69 -17.70
N PRO A 151 -22.56 -2.32 -17.11
CA PRO A 151 -23.29 -1.13 -17.50
C PRO A 151 -22.47 0.17 -17.35
N TYR A 152 -21.67 0.28 -16.29
CA TYR A 152 -20.83 1.45 -16.05
C TYR A 152 -19.68 1.56 -17.06
N ALA A 153 -19.09 0.44 -17.49
CA ALA A 153 -18.07 0.43 -18.53
C ALA A 153 -18.66 0.84 -19.90
N ASP A 154 -19.86 0.35 -20.23
CA ASP A 154 -20.57 0.73 -21.45
C ASP A 154 -21.02 2.20 -21.41
N GLU A 155 -21.48 2.69 -20.26
CA GLU A 155 -21.84 4.09 -20.04
C GLU A 155 -20.60 5.00 -20.20
N LEU A 156 -19.46 4.63 -19.61
CA LEU A 156 -18.20 5.37 -19.76
C LEU A 156 -17.82 5.52 -21.23
N LYS A 157 -17.84 4.42 -22.00
CA LYS A 157 -17.56 4.44 -23.45
C LYS A 157 -18.55 5.33 -24.20
N THR A 158 -19.83 5.27 -23.85
CA THR A 158 -20.87 6.11 -24.45
C THR A 158 -20.65 7.59 -24.14
N LYS A 159 -20.34 7.93 -22.89
CA LYS A 159 -20.04 9.30 -22.44
C LYS A 159 -18.79 9.86 -23.10
N ILE A 160 -17.73 9.07 -23.24
CA ILE A 160 -16.52 9.49 -23.99
C ILE A 160 -16.90 9.88 -25.42
N ASN A 161 -17.62 9.02 -26.14
CA ASN A 161 -18.04 9.31 -27.52
C ASN A 161 -18.93 10.56 -27.60
N SER A 162 -19.93 10.67 -26.72
CA SER A 162 -20.86 11.81 -26.69
C SER A 162 -20.15 13.12 -26.36
N ASN A 163 -19.29 13.13 -25.34
CA ASN A 163 -18.58 14.32 -24.90
C ASN A 163 -17.58 14.81 -25.96
N VAL A 164 -16.93 13.90 -26.69
CA VAL A 164 -16.02 14.28 -27.79
C VAL A 164 -16.80 14.85 -28.98
N GLU A 165 -17.95 14.28 -29.35
CA GLU A 165 -18.79 14.87 -30.40
C GLU A 165 -19.39 16.22 -29.95
N GLU A 166 -19.80 16.36 -28.69
CA GLU A 166 -20.24 17.64 -28.13
C GLU A 166 -19.10 18.67 -28.21
N LEU A 167 -17.89 18.31 -27.77
CA LEU A 167 -16.72 19.17 -27.85
C LEU A 167 -16.46 19.62 -29.29
N LYS A 168 -16.45 18.70 -30.25
CA LYS A 168 -16.32 19.01 -31.68
C LYS A 168 -17.44 19.93 -32.17
N GLY A 169 -18.68 19.69 -31.76
CA GLY A 169 -19.84 20.52 -32.06
C GLY A 169 -19.79 21.92 -31.44
N ARG A 170 -19.08 22.09 -30.31
CA ARG A 170 -18.85 23.40 -29.68
C ARG A 170 -17.69 24.16 -30.30
N LEU A 171 -16.64 23.46 -30.74
CA LEU A 171 -15.43 24.11 -31.28
C LEU A 171 -15.53 24.44 -32.78
N THR A 172 -16.19 23.60 -33.58
CA THR A 172 -16.28 23.81 -35.04
C THR A 172 -17.06 25.07 -35.46
N PRO A 173 -18.13 25.52 -34.78
CA PRO A 173 -18.84 26.76 -35.15
C PRO A 173 -17.97 28.01 -35.05
N TYR A 174 -16.95 28.04 -34.19
CA TYR A 174 -16.07 29.20 -34.08
C TYR A 174 -15.29 29.48 -35.36
N ALA A 175 -14.89 28.43 -36.09
CA ALA A 175 -14.25 28.59 -37.40
C ALA A 175 -15.24 29.09 -38.46
N ASP A 176 -16.52 28.75 -38.34
CA ASP A 176 -17.57 29.28 -39.23
C ASP A 176 -17.90 30.74 -38.91
N GLU A 177 -17.98 31.11 -37.62
CA GLU A 177 -18.11 32.51 -37.19
C GLU A 177 -16.94 33.37 -37.67
N LEU A 178 -15.72 32.81 -37.69
CA LEU A 178 -14.53 33.49 -38.18
C LEU A 178 -14.65 33.81 -39.69
N LYS A 179 -15.24 32.92 -40.50
CA LYS A 179 -15.49 33.20 -41.93
C LYS A 179 -16.49 34.34 -42.12
N VAL A 180 -17.56 34.37 -41.31
CA VAL A 180 -18.53 35.47 -41.33
C VAL A 180 -17.84 36.79 -40.94
N LYS A 181 -16.96 36.77 -39.95
CA LYS A 181 -16.18 37.94 -39.55
C LYS A 181 -15.19 38.40 -40.62
N ILE A 182 -14.53 37.47 -41.31
CA ILE A 182 -13.67 37.78 -42.46
C ILE A 182 -14.47 38.50 -43.55
N ASP A 183 -15.67 38.00 -43.88
CA ASP A 183 -16.55 38.64 -44.88
C ASP A 183 -16.94 40.07 -44.49
N GLN A 184 -17.38 40.25 -43.23
CA GLN A 184 -17.75 41.57 -42.71
C GLN A 184 -16.58 42.54 -42.80
N ASN A 185 -15.41 42.13 -42.31
CA ASN A 185 -14.29 43.05 -42.17
C ASN A 185 -13.60 43.34 -43.52
N VAL A 186 -13.58 42.38 -44.46
CA VAL A 186 -13.11 42.64 -45.84
C VAL A 186 -14.06 43.57 -46.59
N GLU A 187 -15.36 43.44 -46.36
CA GLU A 187 -16.37 44.35 -46.93
C GLU A 187 -16.29 45.77 -46.34
N GLU A 188 -16.01 45.90 -45.04
CA GLU A 188 -15.71 47.18 -44.40
C GLU A 188 -14.43 47.81 -44.94
N LEU A 189 -13.38 47.01 -45.14
CA LEU A 189 -12.15 47.43 -45.79
C LEU A 189 -12.44 47.91 -47.23
N ARG A 190 -13.25 47.18 -47.99
CA ARG A 190 -13.67 47.57 -49.35
C ARG A 190 -14.34 48.94 -49.37
N ARG A 191 -15.30 49.19 -48.48
CA ARG A 191 -15.99 50.48 -48.38
C ARG A 191 -15.06 51.61 -47.98
N SER A 192 -14.15 51.34 -47.07
CA SER A 192 -13.17 52.33 -46.59
C SER A 192 -12.17 52.71 -47.68
N LEU A 193 -11.81 51.76 -48.55
CA LEU A 193 -10.83 51.97 -49.62
C LEU A 193 -11.43 52.47 -50.94
N ALA A 194 -12.74 52.29 -51.16
CA ALA A 194 -13.41 52.72 -52.38
C ALA A 194 -13.17 54.20 -52.77
N PRO A 195 -13.17 55.19 -51.84
CA PRO A 195 -12.91 56.59 -52.18
C PRO A 195 -11.51 56.85 -52.74
N TYR A 196 -10.53 56.02 -52.38
CA TYR A 196 -9.12 56.20 -52.75
C TYR A 196 -8.71 55.42 -54.01
N ALA A 197 -9.62 54.59 -54.53
CA ALA A 197 -9.35 53.61 -55.58
C ALA A 197 -10.27 53.75 -56.81
N GLN A 198 -10.85 54.94 -57.06
CA GLN A 198 -11.81 55.15 -58.16
C GLN A 198 -11.28 54.68 -59.53
N ASP A 199 -10.00 54.94 -59.83
CA ASP A 199 -9.39 54.55 -61.11
C ASP A 199 -8.89 53.09 -61.15
N VAL A 200 -8.91 52.38 -60.01
CA VAL A 200 -8.37 51.01 -59.86
C VAL A 200 -9.32 50.07 -59.10
N GLN A 201 -10.62 50.39 -59.09
CA GLN A 201 -11.62 49.73 -58.26
C GLN A 201 -11.74 48.23 -58.54
N GLU A 202 -11.71 47.82 -59.82
CA GLU A 202 -11.73 46.40 -60.21
C GLU A 202 -10.52 45.63 -59.64
N LYS A 203 -9.33 46.24 -59.71
CA LYS A 203 -8.10 45.64 -59.19
C LYS A 203 -8.14 45.52 -57.67
N LEU A 204 -8.66 46.54 -56.97
CA LEU A 204 -8.86 46.51 -55.52
C LEU A 204 -9.84 45.41 -55.12
N ASN A 205 -11.01 45.34 -55.77
CA ASN A 205 -12.02 44.31 -55.51
C ASN A 205 -11.42 42.92 -55.68
N HIS A 206 -10.68 42.68 -56.76
CA HIS A 206 -10.03 41.39 -56.99
C HIS A 206 -8.99 41.03 -55.92
N GLN A 207 -8.23 42.01 -55.42
CA GLN A 207 -7.30 41.78 -54.31
C GLN A 207 -8.00 41.48 -52.98
N LEU A 208 -9.11 42.15 -52.70
CA LEU A 208 -9.91 41.92 -51.48
C LEU A 208 -10.65 40.58 -51.51
N GLU A 209 -11.20 40.20 -52.67
CA GLU A 209 -11.76 38.85 -52.88
C GLU A 209 -10.71 37.77 -52.68
N GLY A 210 -9.50 37.97 -53.22
CA GLY A 210 -8.36 37.08 -53.01
C GLY A 210 -7.95 36.98 -51.54
N LEU A 211 -7.94 38.11 -50.81
CA LEU A 211 -7.67 38.12 -49.37
C LEU A 211 -8.73 37.33 -48.59
N ALA A 212 -10.02 37.62 -48.82
CA ALA A 212 -11.13 36.93 -48.19
C ALA A 212 -11.07 35.43 -48.45
N PHE A 213 -10.78 35.02 -49.69
CA PHE A 213 -10.63 33.62 -50.06
C PHE A 213 -9.52 32.93 -49.26
N GLN A 214 -8.33 33.54 -49.17
CA GLN A 214 -7.20 32.96 -48.44
C GLN A 214 -7.45 32.92 -46.92
N MET A 215 -8.09 33.93 -46.35
CA MET A 215 -8.47 33.93 -44.92
C MET A 215 -9.51 32.87 -44.61
N LYS A 216 -10.54 32.75 -45.45
CA LYS A 216 -11.56 31.70 -45.30
C LYS A 216 -10.96 30.31 -45.42
N LYS A 217 -9.99 30.12 -46.33
CA LYS A 217 -9.24 28.87 -46.44
C LYS A 217 -8.52 28.53 -45.14
N ASN A 218 -7.83 29.49 -44.51
CA ASN A 218 -7.20 29.27 -43.21
C ASN A 218 -8.22 28.92 -42.11
N ALA A 219 -9.41 29.54 -42.14
CA ALA A 219 -10.48 29.21 -41.21
C ALA A 219 -11.03 27.79 -41.44
N GLU A 220 -11.14 27.34 -42.69
CA GLU A 220 -11.47 25.94 -43.00
C GLU A 220 -10.37 24.97 -42.56
N GLU A 221 -9.10 25.31 -42.78
CA GLU A 221 -7.98 24.49 -42.32
C GLU A 221 -7.96 24.39 -40.79
N LEU A 222 -8.26 25.47 -40.07
CA LEU A 222 -8.45 25.47 -38.63
C LEU A 222 -9.61 24.55 -38.21
N LYS A 223 -10.77 24.65 -38.87
CA LYS A 223 -11.92 23.77 -38.63
C LYS A 223 -11.56 22.30 -38.79
N ALA A 224 -10.85 21.96 -39.87
CA ALA A 224 -10.40 20.61 -40.16
C ALA A 224 -9.42 20.09 -39.10
N LYS A 225 -8.45 20.92 -38.68
CA LYS A 225 -7.50 20.58 -37.61
C LYS A 225 -8.20 20.32 -36.28
N ILE A 226 -9.16 21.17 -35.89
CA ILE A 226 -9.97 20.99 -34.68
C ILE A 226 -10.73 19.67 -34.73
N ALA A 227 -11.41 19.38 -35.85
CA ALA A 227 -12.19 18.16 -36.01
C ALA A 227 -11.30 16.90 -35.98
N ALA A 228 -10.15 16.94 -36.65
CA ALA A 228 -9.19 15.84 -36.65
C ALA A 228 -8.62 15.58 -35.24
N ASN A 229 -8.33 16.65 -34.49
CA ASN A 229 -7.79 16.54 -33.14
C ASN A 229 -8.82 16.01 -32.13
N ALA A 230 -10.10 16.37 -32.30
CA ALA A 230 -11.19 15.78 -31.52
C ALA A 230 -11.33 14.27 -31.82
N GLU A 231 -11.20 13.87 -33.09
CA GLU A 231 -11.23 12.44 -33.44
C GLU A 231 -10.01 11.68 -32.92
N ASP A 232 -8.81 12.27 -32.94
CA ASP A 232 -7.61 11.70 -32.30
C ASP A 232 -7.82 11.50 -30.79
N LEU A 233 -8.40 12.49 -30.10
CA LEU A 233 -8.79 12.35 -28.68
C LEU A 233 -9.75 11.18 -28.48
N ARG A 234 -10.76 11.02 -29.33
CA ARG A 234 -11.70 9.88 -29.28
C ARG A 234 -10.97 8.55 -29.41
N GLN A 235 -10.07 8.44 -30.38
CA GLN A 235 -9.29 7.23 -30.64
C GLN A 235 -8.35 6.88 -29.49
N LYS A 236 -7.87 7.88 -28.75
CA LYS A 236 -7.03 7.68 -27.56
C LYS A 236 -7.81 7.37 -26.29
N LEU A 237 -9.01 7.95 -26.11
CA LEU A 237 -9.87 7.70 -24.95
C LEU A 237 -10.61 6.36 -25.03
N THR A 238 -10.99 5.93 -26.23
CA THR A 238 -11.76 4.68 -26.41
C THR A 238 -11.06 3.44 -25.85
N PRO A 239 -9.75 3.20 -26.12
CA PRO A 239 -9.00 2.09 -25.54
C PRO A 239 -8.92 2.13 -24.00
N VAL A 240 -9.01 3.31 -23.39
CA VAL A 240 -8.98 3.44 -21.91
C VAL A 240 -10.26 2.85 -21.31
N ALA A 241 -11.42 3.09 -21.91
CA ALA A 241 -12.68 2.48 -21.49
C ALA A 241 -12.73 0.98 -21.84
N GLU A 242 -12.21 0.59 -23.00
CA GLU A 242 -12.15 -0.81 -23.42
C GLU A 242 -11.21 -1.66 -22.54
N ASP A 243 -10.12 -1.08 -22.02
CA ASP A 243 -9.25 -1.76 -21.05
C ASP A 243 -10.05 -2.20 -19.81
N VAL A 244 -10.84 -1.29 -19.21
CA VAL A 244 -11.72 -1.60 -18.07
C VAL A 244 -12.70 -2.72 -18.42
N GLN A 245 -13.37 -2.63 -19.57
CA GLN A 245 -14.31 -3.66 -20.03
C GLN A 245 -13.63 -5.02 -20.27
N SER A 246 -12.40 -5.02 -20.78
CA SER A 246 -11.64 -6.25 -21.02
C SER A 246 -11.22 -6.91 -19.69
N LYS A 247 -10.77 -6.13 -18.71
CA LYS A 247 -10.34 -6.63 -17.40
C LYS A 247 -11.51 -7.14 -16.58
N LEU A 248 -12.70 -6.58 -16.78
CA LEU A 248 -13.94 -7.06 -16.18
C LEU A 248 -14.23 -8.54 -16.50
N LYS A 249 -13.94 -8.97 -17.73
CA LYS A 249 -14.10 -10.36 -18.18
C LYS A 249 -12.94 -11.28 -17.76
N GLY A 250 -11.88 -10.70 -17.20
CA GLY A 250 -10.64 -11.38 -16.83
C GLY A 250 -10.49 -11.54 -15.31
N ASN A 251 -9.37 -11.04 -14.77
CA ASN A 251 -9.03 -11.13 -13.34
C ASN A 251 -9.35 -9.81 -12.59
N THR A 252 -9.76 -9.94 -11.33
CA THR A 252 -10.10 -8.84 -10.42
C THR A 252 -8.93 -7.92 -10.11
N GLU A 253 -7.70 -8.45 -9.99
CA GLU A 253 -6.50 -7.62 -9.78
C GLU A 253 -6.22 -6.68 -10.97
N GLY A 254 -6.42 -7.19 -12.19
CA GLY A 254 -6.28 -6.40 -13.40
C GLY A 254 -7.31 -5.28 -13.46
N LEU A 255 -8.56 -5.60 -13.11
CA LEU A 255 -9.66 -4.63 -13.04
C LEU A 255 -9.37 -3.54 -11.99
N GLN A 256 -8.93 -3.93 -10.80
CA GLN A 256 -8.56 -2.98 -9.74
C GLN A 256 -7.50 -1.99 -10.21
N LYS A 257 -6.44 -2.48 -10.88
CA LYS A 257 -5.39 -1.62 -11.43
C LYS A 257 -5.92 -0.68 -12.51
N SER A 258 -6.70 -1.18 -13.46
CA SER A 258 -7.28 -0.34 -14.53
C SER A 258 -8.21 0.74 -13.98
N LEU A 259 -9.01 0.44 -12.95
CA LEU A 259 -9.86 1.42 -12.28
C LEU A 259 -9.06 2.47 -11.50
N ALA A 260 -7.99 2.06 -10.79
CA ALA A 260 -7.13 2.97 -10.04
C ALA A 260 -6.39 3.96 -10.96
N GLU A 261 -6.02 3.53 -12.17
CA GLU A 261 -5.31 4.36 -13.14
C GLU A 261 -6.25 5.09 -14.11
N LEU A 262 -7.57 4.82 -14.08
CA LEU A 262 -8.54 5.32 -15.06
C LEU A 262 -8.53 6.84 -15.16
N SER A 263 -8.72 7.54 -14.03
CA SER A 263 -8.76 9.01 -14.01
C SER A 263 -7.48 9.60 -14.57
N ALA A 264 -6.33 9.16 -14.07
CA ALA A 264 -5.03 9.66 -14.50
C ALA A 264 -4.77 9.45 -16.00
N ARG A 265 -5.24 8.34 -16.57
CA ARG A 265 -5.15 8.08 -18.01
C ARG A 265 -6.07 9.01 -18.80
N LEU A 266 -7.31 9.20 -18.38
CA LEU A 266 -8.27 10.13 -19.02
C LEU A 266 -7.73 11.57 -18.98
N ASP A 267 -7.30 12.03 -17.81
CA ASP A 267 -6.76 13.37 -17.59
C ASP A 267 -5.56 13.64 -18.50
N ARG A 268 -4.65 12.67 -18.59
CA ARG A 268 -3.51 12.76 -19.50
C ARG A 268 -3.91 12.92 -20.97
N GLN A 269 -4.89 12.16 -21.46
CA GLN A 269 -5.32 12.29 -22.86
C GLN A 269 -5.97 13.64 -23.12
N VAL A 270 -6.75 14.16 -22.16
CA VAL A 270 -7.35 15.50 -22.25
C VAL A 270 -6.27 16.60 -22.22
N GLU A 271 -5.26 16.50 -21.36
CA GLU A 271 -4.12 17.43 -21.35
C GLU A 271 -3.36 17.43 -22.67
N GLU A 272 -3.10 16.25 -23.24
CA GLU A 272 -2.44 16.11 -24.55
C GLU A 272 -3.28 16.78 -25.66
N PHE A 273 -4.60 16.60 -25.65
CA PHE A 273 -5.51 17.31 -26.54
C PHE A 273 -5.45 18.83 -26.33
N GLN A 274 -5.48 19.32 -25.09
CA GLN A 274 -5.37 20.76 -24.81
C GLN A 274 -4.07 21.35 -25.36
N ARG A 275 -2.92 20.70 -25.10
CA ARG A 275 -1.61 21.14 -25.58
C ARG A 275 -1.51 21.16 -27.11
N SER A 276 -2.12 20.17 -27.78
CA SER A 276 -2.13 20.13 -29.25
C SER A 276 -3.01 21.21 -29.89
N MET A 277 -3.97 21.78 -29.14
CA MET A 277 -4.82 22.89 -29.61
C MET A 277 -4.16 24.27 -29.46
N GLU A 278 -3.23 24.45 -28.51
CA GLU A 278 -2.56 25.74 -28.26
C GLU A 278 -1.94 26.39 -29.51
N PRO A 279 -1.18 25.70 -30.37
CA PRO A 279 -0.54 26.34 -31.52
C PRO A 279 -1.52 26.80 -32.61
N TYR A 280 -2.75 26.27 -32.65
CA TYR A 280 -3.69 26.57 -33.74
C TYR A 280 -4.11 28.05 -33.79
N GLY A 281 -4.28 28.69 -32.64
CA GLY A 281 -4.59 30.12 -32.57
C GLY A 281 -3.42 30.99 -33.00
N GLU A 282 -2.22 30.64 -32.55
CA GLU A 282 -0.99 31.36 -32.92
C GLU A 282 -0.66 31.23 -34.40
N ASP A 283 -0.79 30.03 -34.96
CA ASP A 283 -0.57 29.76 -36.38
C ASP A 283 -1.58 30.49 -37.26
N PHE A 284 -2.86 30.53 -36.85
CA PHE A 284 -3.88 31.30 -37.56
C PHE A 284 -3.55 32.80 -37.52
N ASN A 285 -3.22 33.34 -36.34
CA ASN A 285 -2.83 34.74 -36.19
C ASN A 285 -1.60 35.09 -37.04
N ARG A 286 -0.59 34.20 -37.08
CA ARG A 286 0.60 34.39 -37.92
C ARG A 286 0.24 34.41 -39.41
N ALA A 287 -0.61 33.50 -39.86
CA ALA A 287 -1.06 33.44 -41.25
C ALA A 287 -1.86 34.69 -41.63
N LEU A 288 -2.68 35.19 -40.70
CA LEU A 288 -3.45 36.41 -40.87
C LEU A 288 -2.55 37.64 -41.04
N VAL A 289 -1.55 37.82 -40.16
CA VAL A 289 -0.56 38.92 -40.27
C VAL A 289 0.17 38.86 -41.61
N GLN A 290 0.60 37.67 -42.04
CA GLN A 290 1.26 37.48 -43.34
C GLN A 290 0.36 37.87 -44.51
N GLN A 291 -0.94 37.55 -44.45
CA GLN A 291 -1.91 37.91 -45.48
C GLN A 291 -2.16 39.42 -45.54
N MET A 292 -2.24 40.11 -44.40
CA MET A 292 -2.34 41.58 -44.36
C MET A 292 -1.10 42.25 -44.94
N GLU A 293 0.08 41.77 -44.60
CA GLU A 293 1.34 42.33 -45.10
C GLU A 293 1.48 42.13 -46.62
N GLN A 294 1.07 40.96 -47.13
CA GLN A 294 1.04 40.71 -48.57
C GLN A 294 0.06 41.65 -49.29
N LEU A 295 -1.11 41.94 -48.71
CA LEU A 295 -2.04 42.92 -49.28
C LEU A 295 -1.42 44.32 -49.25
N ARG A 296 -0.81 44.73 -48.13
CA ARG A 296 -0.12 46.02 -48.00
C ARG A 296 0.93 46.22 -49.08
N GLN A 297 1.78 45.21 -49.31
CA GLN A 297 2.80 45.23 -50.36
C GLN A 297 2.20 45.33 -51.76
N LYS A 298 1.07 44.65 -52.01
CA LYS A 298 0.36 44.68 -53.30
C LYS A 298 -0.34 46.01 -53.58
N LEU A 299 -0.71 46.76 -52.54
CA LEU A 299 -1.29 48.09 -52.64
C LEU A 299 -0.23 49.19 -52.86
N GLY A 300 1.04 48.92 -52.51
CA GLY A 300 2.18 49.77 -52.85
C GLY A 300 2.05 51.20 -52.32
N PRO A 301 2.23 52.25 -53.14
CA PRO A 301 2.21 53.65 -52.67
C PRO A 301 0.85 54.12 -52.11
N TYR A 302 -0.24 53.39 -52.36
CA TYR A 302 -1.56 53.67 -51.79
C TYR A 302 -1.72 53.09 -50.36
N ALA A 303 -0.71 52.40 -49.83
CA ALA A 303 -0.79 51.72 -48.53
C ALA A 303 -0.90 52.68 -47.32
N GLY A 304 -0.41 53.92 -47.43
CA GLY A 304 -0.38 54.87 -46.30
C GLY A 304 -1.76 55.20 -45.74
N ASP A 305 -2.76 55.40 -46.61
CA ASP A 305 -4.15 55.67 -46.22
C ASP A 305 -4.91 54.38 -45.83
N VAL A 306 -4.36 53.22 -46.18
CA VAL A 306 -4.95 51.88 -45.96
C VAL A 306 -4.45 51.25 -44.66
N GLU A 307 -3.29 51.67 -44.15
CA GLU A 307 -2.59 51.03 -43.03
C GLU A 307 -3.41 51.01 -41.74
N GLY A 308 -4.15 52.08 -41.45
CA GLY A 308 -5.06 52.14 -40.29
C GLY A 308 -6.21 51.13 -40.40
N HIS A 309 -6.78 50.97 -41.59
CA HIS A 309 -7.88 50.05 -41.84
C HIS A 309 -7.42 48.58 -41.82
N LEU A 310 -6.24 48.28 -42.37
CA LEU A 310 -5.64 46.94 -42.28
C LEU A 310 -5.29 46.57 -40.84
N SER A 311 -4.74 47.51 -40.07
CA SER A 311 -4.42 47.30 -38.66
C SER A 311 -5.68 47.03 -37.83
N PHE A 312 -6.78 47.74 -38.12
CA PHE A 312 -8.06 47.50 -37.46
C PHE A 312 -8.62 46.10 -37.78
N LEU A 313 -8.63 45.72 -39.05
CA LEU A 313 -9.05 44.39 -39.52
C LEU A 313 -8.20 43.28 -38.89
N GLU A 314 -6.87 43.46 -38.85
CA GLU A 314 -5.95 42.52 -38.20
C GLU A 314 -6.31 42.32 -36.74
N LYS A 315 -6.48 43.44 -36.03
CA LYS A 315 -6.81 43.44 -34.61
C LYS A 315 -8.15 42.76 -34.32
N ASP A 316 -9.22 43.10 -35.04
CA ASP A 316 -10.55 42.54 -34.80
C ASP A 316 -10.58 41.01 -34.97
N LEU A 317 -9.96 40.51 -36.05
CA LEU A 317 -9.87 39.06 -36.29
C LEU A 317 -8.97 38.37 -35.26
N ARG A 318 -7.84 38.97 -34.90
CA ARG A 318 -6.93 38.44 -33.87
C ARG A 318 -7.60 38.39 -32.50
N ASP A 319 -8.35 39.43 -32.13
CA ASP A 319 -9.10 39.50 -30.88
C ASP A 319 -10.18 38.40 -30.83
N LYS A 320 -10.88 38.16 -31.95
CA LYS A 320 -11.85 37.06 -32.07
C LYS A 320 -11.21 35.68 -31.87
N VAL A 321 -10.06 35.43 -32.51
CA VAL A 321 -9.32 34.17 -32.38
C VAL A 321 -8.80 33.99 -30.95
N ASN A 322 -8.19 35.03 -30.38
CA ASN A 322 -7.69 34.99 -29.00
C ASN A 322 -8.84 34.76 -28.00
N SER A 323 -9.99 35.41 -28.18
CA SER A 323 -11.18 35.22 -27.35
C SER A 323 -11.68 33.78 -27.39
N PHE A 324 -11.62 33.12 -28.55
CA PHE A 324 -11.99 31.71 -28.65
C PHE A 324 -11.04 30.83 -27.85
N PHE A 325 -9.73 30.93 -28.06
CA PHE A 325 -8.75 30.10 -27.37
C PHE A 325 -8.66 30.39 -25.87
N SER A 326 -8.90 31.64 -25.44
CA SER A 326 -9.00 31.97 -24.01
C SER A 326 -10.23 31.35 -23.36
N THR A 327 -11.37 31.34 -24.06
CA THR A 327 -12.60 30.71 -23.58
C THR A 327 -12.44 29.19 -23.50
N PHE A 328 -11.86 28.57 -24.52
CA PHE A 328 -11.52 27.16 -24.53
C PHE A 328 -10.63 26.78 -23.33
N LYS A 329 -9.54 27.54 -23.10
CA LYS A 329 -8.62 27.28 -21.99
C LYS A 329 -9.33 27.39 -20.64
N LYS A 330 -10.20 28.38 -20.46
CA LYS A 330 -10.97 28.57 -19.23
C LYS A 330 -11.98 27.44 -18.98
N GLU A 331 -12.78 27.07 -20.00
CA GLU A 331 -13.73 25.96 -19.87
C GLU A 331 -13.06 24.62 -19.60
N SER A 332 -11.84 24.43 -20.13
CA SER A 332 -11.06 23.21 -19.91
C SER A 332 -10.48 23.08 -18.50
N GLN A 333 -10.37 24.20 -17.75
CA GLN A 333 -9.89 24.23 -16.37
C GLN A 333 -11.02 24.14 -15.34
N ASP A 334 -12.20 24.71 -15.64
CA ASP A 334 -13.32 24.82 -14.69
C ASP A 334 -14.21 23.55 -14.61
N LYS A 335 -14.08 22.59 -15.55
CA LYS A 335 -14.82 21.32 -15.53
C LYS A 335 -13.87 20.11 -15.61
N PRO A 336 -13.38 19.58 -14.48
CA PRO A 336 -12.79 18.24 -14.48
C PRO A 336 -13.83 17.22 -14.98
N LEU A 337 -13.36 16.16 -15.62
CA LEU A 337 -14.17 14.98 -15.96
C LEU A 337 -14.72 14.38 -14.67
N ALA A 338 -15.88 14.85 -14.21
CA ALA A 338 -16.57 14.24 -13.08
C ALA A 338 -17.02 12.84 -13.51
N LEU A 339 -16.34 11.82 -13.00
CA LEU A 339 -16.84 10.45 -13.07
C LEU A 339 -18.23 10.43 -12.39
N PRO A 340 -19.20 9.65 -12.90
CA PRO A 340 -20.49 9.54 -12.25
C PRO A 340 -20.26 9.00 -10.84
N LEU A 341 -20.58 9.80 -9.82
CA LEU A 341 -20.84 9.23 -8.51
C LEU A 341 -22.11 8.39 -8.64
N PRO A 342 -22.18 7.20 -8.02
CA PRO A 342 -23.38 6.37 -8.09
C PRO A 342 -24.57 7.21 -7.62
N GLU A 343 -25.58 7.38 -8.48
CA GLU A 343 -26.90 7.78 -8.00
C GLU A 343 -27.33 6.72 -7.00
N GLN A 344 -27.42 7.10 -5.72
CA GLN A 344 -27.95 6.23 -4.69
C GLN A 344 -29.37 5.85 -5.11
N GLN A 345 -29.53 4.61 -5.59
CA GLN A 345 -30.87 4.05 -5.78
C GLN A 345 -31.59 4.11 -4.43
N PRO A 346 -32.84 4.60 -4.36
CA PRO A 346 -33.58 4.59 -3.11
C PRO A 346 -33.72 3.14 -2.65
N GLU A 347 -33.26 2.87 -1.43
CA GLU A 347 -33.42 1.58 -0.76
C GLU A 347 -34.88 1.16 -0.84
N GLN A 348 -35.17 0.13 -1.64
CA GLN A 348 -36.46 -0.55 -1.55
C GLN A 348 -36.43 -1.37 -0.27
N GLU A 349 -37.09 -0.86 0.77
CA GLU A 349 -37.44 -1.60 1.99
C GLU A 349 -38.08 -2.94 1.60
N GLN A 350 -37.31 -4.03 1.70
CA GLN A 350 -37.85 -5.38 1.66
C GLN A 350 -38.64 -5.62 2.94
N ASN A 351 -39.96 -5.41 2.87
CA ASN A 351 -40.90 -5.90 3.87
C ASN A 351 -40.80 -7.43 3.95
N GLN A 352 -40.13 -7.92 4.99
CA GLN A 352 -40.15 -9.33 5.39
C GLN A 352 -41.55 -9.71 5.90
N PRO A 353 -42.09 -10.90 5.56
CA PRO A 353 -43.30 -11.39 6.19
C PRO A 353 -42.98 -11.95 7.59
N THR A 354 -43.69 -11.48 8.61
CA THR A 354 -43.68 -12.02 9.98
C THR A 354 -44.01 -13.51 10.02
N PRO A 355 -43.35 -14.31 10.87
CA PRO A 355 -43.71 -15.71 11.06
C PRO A 355 -44.99 -15.82 11.90
N VAL A 356 -45.93 -16.64 11.43
CA VAL A 356 -47.13 -17.02 12.17
C VAL A 356 -46.70 -18.06 13.21
N GLU A 357 -46.82 -17.71 14.49
CA GLU A 357 -46.70 -18.66 15.59
C GLU A 357 -47.84 -19.70 15.52
N GLY A 358 -47.49 -20.97 15.70
CA GLY A 358 -48.40 -22.11 15.81
C GLY A 358 -48.17 -22.87 17.12
#